data_AF-A0A7W2CYY8-F1
#
_entry.id   AF-A0A7W2CYY8-F1
#
_cell.length_a   1.000
_cell.length_b   1.000
_cell.length_c   1.000
_cell.angle_alpha   90.00
_cell.angle_beta   90.00
_cell.angle_gamma   90.00
#
_symmetry.space_group_name_H-M   'P 1'
#
loop_
_entity.id
_entity.type
_entity.pdbx_description
1 polymer ?
#
loop_
_entity_poly.entity_id
_entity_poly.type
_entity_poly.pdbx_seq_one_letter_code
_entity_poly.pdbx_strand_id
1 'polypeptide(L)' 'MTTSNHDPRLTPGQKGGGGVPPEETPPAEESIHGIAYPEPVELRKAWGALPAVLIIAVAVLIAIGLIGMVVSLSL' A
#
# COMPACT_ATOMS: atom_id res chain seq x y z
N MET A 1 -6.35 -32.74 -6.75
CA MET A 1 -6.27 -31.92 -7.97
C MET A 1 -6.40 -32.82 -9.18
N THR A 2 -7.51 -32.74 -9.92
CA THR A 2 -7.61 -33.32 -11.27
C THR A 2 -7.41 -32.18 -12.26
N THR A 3 -6.20 -32.07 -12.82
CA THR A 3 -5.94 -31.12 -13.89
C THR A 3 -6.68 -31.60 -15.13
N SER A 4 -7.67 -30.85 -15.61
CA SER A 4 -8.33 -31.16 -16.88
C SER A 4 -7.34 -30.89 -18.01
N ASN A 5 -6.73 -31.96 -18.52
CA ASN A 5 -5.89 -31.92 -19.72
C ASN A 5 -6.82 -31.74 -20.94
N HIS A 6 -7.07 -30.49 -21.35
CA HIS A 6 -7.80 -30.21 -22.58
C HIS A 6 -6.88 -30.42 -23.77
N ASP A 7 -7.07 -31.54 -24.49
CA ASP A 7 -6.45 -31.77 -25.79
C ASP A 7 -6.97 -30.71 -26.79
N PRO A 8 -6.11 -29.80 -27.31
CA PRO A 8 -6.53 -28.71 -28.18
C PRO A 8 -7.13 -29.20 -29.52
N ARG A 9 -6.94 -30.47 -29.87
CA ARG A 9 -7.49 -31.09 -31.09
C ARG A 9 -8.99 -31.36 -31.01
N LEU A 10 -9.60 -31.23 -29.83
CA LEU A 10 -11.02 -31.48 -29.59
C LEU A 10 -11.79 -30.19 -29.32
N THR A 11 -11.49 -29.09 -30.03
CA THR A 11 -12.34 -27.90 -30.00
C THR A 11 -13.50 -28.09 -30.99
N PRO A 12 -14.76 -28.26 -30.54
CA PRO A 12 -15.89 -28.32 -31.46
C PRO A 12 -16.09 -26.93 -32.08
N GLY A 13 -15.84 -26.79 -33.38
CA GLY A 13 -16.06 -25.53 -34.11
C GLY A 13 -15.00 -25.12 -35.13
N GLN A 14 -13.88 -25.84 -35.27
CA GLN A 14 -12.87 -25.52 -36.29
C GLN A 14 -13.30 -25.98 -37.69
N LYS A 15 -14.36 -25.38 -38.22
CA LYS A 15 -14.65 -25.37 -39.66
C LYS A 15 -13.67 -24.40 -40.29
N GLY A 16 -12.76 -24.91 -41.13
CA GLY A 16 -11.89 -24.08 -41.95
C GLY A 16 -12.73 -23.04 -42.71
N GLY A 17 -12.47 -21.76 -42.44
CA GLY A 17 -13.21 -20.68 -43.04
C GLY A 17 -12.71 -19.33 -42.54
N GLY A 18 -12.02 -18.61 -43.43
CA GLY A 18 -11.84 -17.16 -43.43
C GLY A 18 -11.32 -16.54 -42.14
N GLY A 19 -10.01 -16.27 -42.08
CA GLY A 19 -9.52 -15.28 -41.13
C GLY A 19 -10.33 -14.00 -41.27
N VAL A 20 -10.95 -13.55 -40.18
CA VAL A 20 -11.50 -12.21 -40.11
C VAL A 20 -10.35 -11.24 -40.42
N PRO A 21 -10.53 -10.26 -41.33
CA PRO A 21 -9.56 -9.17 -41.46
C PRO A 21 -9.32 -8.59 -40.06
N PRO A 22 -8.08 -8.23 -39.70
CA PRO A 22 -7.84 -7.53 -38.45
C PRO A 22 -8.75 -6.31 -38.43
N GLU A 23 -9.77 -6.34 -37.58
CA GLU A 23 -10.54 -5.14 -37.30
C GLU A 23 -9.56 -4.15 -36.66
N GLU A 24 -9.67 -2.86 -37.02
CA GLU A 24 -8.99 -1.79 -36.29
C GLU A 24 -9.17 -2.09 -34.81
N THR A 25 -8.06 -2.15 -34.07
CA THR A 25 -8.01 -2.62 -32.68
C THR A 25 -9.29 -2.19 -31.96
N PRO A 26 -10.07 -3.11 -31.37
CA PRO A 26 -11.33 -2.76 -30.73
C PRO A 26 -11.13 -1.46 -29.95
N PRO A 27 -12.01 -0.43 -30.13
CA PRO A 27 -11.83 0.85 -29.48
C PRO A 27 -11.53 0.55 -28.02
N ALA A 28 -10.35 0.99 -27.58
CA ALA A 28 -9.75 0.57 -26.32
C ALA A 28 -10.87 0.47 -25.31
N GLU A 29 -11.22 -0.76 -24.89
CA GLU A 29 -12.38 -0.96 -24.03
C GLU A 29 -12.17 0.02 -22.88
N GLU A 30 -13.01 1.06 -22.86
CA GLU A 30 -12.88 2.21 -21.98
C GLU A 30 -13.33 1.71 -20.61
N SER A 31 -12.56 0.76 -20.08
CA SER A 31 -12.78 0.05 -18.84
C SER A 31 -12.33 1.00 -17.76
N ILE A 32 -13.20 1.97 -17.58
CA ILE A 32 -13.28 2.94 -16.52
C ILE A 32 -12.00 3.74 -16.30
N HIS A 33 -11.72 4.66 -17.22
CA HIS A 33 -10.96 5.85 -16.86
C HIS A 33 -11.85 6.73 -15.96
N GLY A 34 -11.52 6.81 -14.66
CA GLY A 34 -12.23 7.68 -13.70
C GLY A 34 -12.57 7.09 -12.33
N ILE A 35 -12.24 5.82 -12.02
CA ILE A 35 -12.47 5.25 -10.67
C ILE A 35 -11.40 5.66 -9.65
N ALA A 36 -10.38 6.39 -10.07
CA ALA A 36 -9.44 6.95 -9.11
C ALA A 36 -10.17 8.04 -8.32
N TYR A 37 -10.82 7.64 -7.21
CA TYR A 37 -11.10 8.57 -6.12
C TYR A 37 -9.78 9.31 -5.86
N PRO A 38 -9.78 10.65 -5.75
CA PRO A 38 -8.57 11.36 -5.38
C PRO A 38 -8.03 10.66 -4.14
N GLU A 39 -6.79 10.15 -4.17
CA GLU A 39 -6.21 9.55 -2.98
C GLU A 39 -6.39 10.59 -1.88
N PRO A 40 -7.16 10.29 -0.81
CA PRO A 40 -7.19 11.19 0.32
C PRO A 40 -5.73 11.31 0.69
N VAL A 41 -5.20 12.54 0.69
CA VAL A 41 -3.85 12.76 1.17
C VAL A 41 -3.90 12.25 2.60
N GLU A 42 -3.35 11.05 2.81
CA GLU A 42 -3.21 10.40 4.09
C GLU A 42 -2.26 11.32 4.85
N LEU A 43 -2.80 12.39 5.41
CA LEU A 43 -2.21 13.13 6.49
C LEU A 43 -2.18 12.12 7.62
N ARG A 44 -1.16 11.26 7.59
CA ARG A 44 -0.68 10.51 8.73
C ARG A 44 -0.48 11.57 9.80
N LYS A 45 -1.52 11.80 10.60
CA LYS A 45 -1.53 12.78 11.67
C LYS A 45 -0.50 12.23 12.64
N ALA A 46 0.76 12.63 12.45
CA ALA A 46 1.81 12.47 13.42
C ALA A 46 1.19 12.93 14.74
N TRP A 47 1.25 12.07 15.76
CA TRP A 47 0.39 11.94 16.93
C TRP A 47 0.21 13.22 17.80
N GLY A 48 -0.07 14.38 17.20
CA GLY A 48 0.00 15.70 17.81
C GLY A 48 1.39 16.03 18.39
N ALA A 49 1.47 17.20 19.01
CA ALA A 49 2.63 17.57 19.84
C ALA A 49 2.61 16.86 21.21
N LEU A 50 1.45 16.34 21.63
CA LEU A 50 1.23 15.78 22.97
C LEU A 50 2.23 14.67 23.39
N PRO A 51 2.50 13.62 22.60
CA PRO A 51 3.45 12.57 22.96
C PRO A 51 4.89 13.09 22.99
N ALA A 52 5.25 14.01 22.09
CA ALA A 52 6.58 14.63 22.12
C ALA A 52 6.78 15.45 23.41
N VAL A 53 5.78 16.25 23.81
CA VAL A 53 5.79 17.00 25.07
C VAL A 53 5.91 16.06 26.28
N LEU A 54 5.17 14.95 26.29
CA LEU A 54 5.23 13.96 27.37
C LEU A 54 6.62 13.33 27.49
N ILE A 55 7.23 12.94 26.37
CA ILE A 55 8.58 12.36 26.34
C ILE A 55 9.60 13.38 26.86
N ILE A 56 9.52 14.63 26.42
CA ILE A 56 10.42 15.71 26.89
C ILE A 56 10.26 15.92 28.40
N ALA A 57 9.02 15.94 28.92
CA ALA A 57 8.78 16.11 30.35
C ALA A 57 9.40 14.98 31.19
N VAL A 58 9.25 13.73 30.76
CA VAL A 58 9.84 12.57 31.43
C VAL A 58 11.38 12.63 31.35
N ALA A 59 11.95 12.98 30.19
CA ALA A 59 13.39 13.12 30.04
C ALA A 59 13.97 14.20 30.96
N VAL A 60 13.30 15.35 31.11
CA VAL A 60 13.70 16.42 32.03
C VAL A 60 13.64 15.94 33.49
N LEU A 61 12.60 15.21 33.88
CA LEU A 61 12.50 14.66 35.23
C LEU A 61 13.66 13.71 35.56
N ILE A 62 14.00 12.82 34.63
CA ILE A 62 15.14 11.91 34.76
C ILE A 62 16.45 12.71 34.87
N ALA A 63 16.64 13.70 33.99
CA ALA A 63 17.84 14.54 34.01
C ALA A 63 18.04 15.26 35.35
N ILE A 64 16.97 15.81 35.94
CA ILE A 64 17.02 16.43 37.26
C ILE A 64 17.45 15.42 38.33
N GLY A 65 16.88 14.21 38.32
CA GLY A 65 17.25 13.15 39.26
C GLY A 65 18.72 12.73 39.14
N LEU A 66 19.22 12.58 37.91
CA LEU A 66 20.62 12.25 37.66
C LEU A 66 21.56 13.36 38.10
N ILE A 67 21.22 14.62 37.80
CA ILE A 67 22.00 15.78 38.28
C ILE A 67 22.04 15.80 39.81
N GLY A 68 20.89 15.61 40.47
CA GLY A 68 20.82 15.55 41.93
C GLY A 68 21.68 14.42 42.51
N MET A 69 21.66 13.23 41.90
CA MET A 69 22.51 12.11 42.29
C MET A 69 24.00 12.46 42.18
N VAL A 70 24.43 13.05 41.05
CA VAL A 70 25.83 13.45 40.84
C VAL A 70 26.26 14.51 41.86
N VAL A 71 25.43 15.51 42.10
CA VAL A 71 25.69 16.56 43.11
C VAL A 71 25.84 15.93 44.50
N SER A 72 24.94 15.03 44.89
CA SER A 72 25.01 14.35 46.20
C SER A 72 26.22 13.44 46.34
N LEU A 73 26.71 12.84 45.24
CA LEU A 73 27.91 12.01 45.25
C LEU A 73 29.20 12.85 45.31
N SER A 74 29.15 14.08 44.79
CA SER A 74 30.30 14.97 44.69
C SER A 74 30.52 15.83 45.94
N LEU A 75 29.62 15.75 46.92
CA LEU A 75 29.66 16.49 48.19
C LEU A 75 30.10 15.57 49.33
#